data_AF-A0A2E4YX61-F1
#
_entry.id   AF-A0A2E4YX61-F1
#
_cell.length_a   1.000
_cell.length_b   1.000
_cell.length_c   1.000
_cell.angle_alpha   90.00
_cell.angle_beta   90.00
_cell.angle_gamma   90.00
#
_symmetry.space_group_name_H-M   'P 1'
#
loop_
_entity.id
_entity.type
_entity.pdbx_description
1 polymer ?
#
loop_
_entity_poly.entity_id
_entity_poly.type
_entity_poly.pdbx_seq_one_letter_code
_entity_poly.pdbx_strand_id
1 'polypeptide(L)'
;MVNTTGAVTLLNFLDLSKEKSLFGKAAKFKIALQKIYNDYSISDIVIEENLQAFRPGLSSAKTIVTLARFNGVCTYIASEVFGINPEFMNVNAARKLVGIKINRKSKKSTKEQILEFVQNKDSSLQWPTKVLKSGPRRGNVILVKECYDMADAYIIAQSAVIQEEHCQEQKK
;
A
#
# COMPACT_ATOMS: atom_id res chain seq x y z
N MET A 1 -7.41 -0.55 -4.98
CA MET A 1 -8.50 0.21 -5.62
C MET A 1 -9.78 -0.07 -4.88
N VAL A 2 -10.50 1.00 -4.58
CA VAL A 2 -11.80 0.96 -3.92
C VAL A 2 -12.74 1.84 -4.75
N ASN A 3 -14.03 1.52 -4.75
CA ASN A 3 -15.02 2.42 -5.33
C ASN A 3 -15.44 3.49 -4.31
N THR A 4 -16.37 4.36 -4.69
CA THR A 4 -16.88 5.45 -3.84
C THR A 4 -17.62 4.98 -2.59
N THR A 5 -18.00 3.70 -2.51
CA THR A 5 -18.62 3.11 -1.30
C THR A 5 -17.60 2.42 -0.40
N GLY A 6 -16.30 2.49 -0.72
CA GLY A 6 -15.24 1.78 -0.01
C GLY A 6 -15.20 0.27 -0.27
N ALA A 7 -15.92 -0.24 -1.28
CA ALA A 7 -15.82 -1.64 -1.67
C ALA A 7 -14.55 -1.87 -2.51
N VAL A 8 -13.78 -2.89 -2.14
CA VAL A 8 -12.51 -3.22 -2.83
C VAL A 8 -12.81 -3.84 -4.19
N THR A 9 -12.32 -3.20 -5.26
CA THR A 9 -12.44 -3.71 -6.63
C THR A 9 -11.20 -4.47 -7.07
N LEU A 10 -10.02 -4.03 -6.60
CA LEU A 10 -8.74 -4.67 -6.90
C LEU A 10 -7.76 -4.41 -5.75
N LEU A 11 -7.18 -5.49 -5.21
CA LEU A 11 -6.09 -5.45 -4.25
C LEU A 11 -4.98 -6.39 -4.73
N ASN A 12 -3.81 -5.85 -5.06
CA ASN A 12 -2.72 -6.62 -5.63
C ASN A 12 -1.35 -5.98 -5.32
N PHE A 13 -0.27 -6.65 -5.70
CA PHE A 13 1.09 -6.17 -5.59
C PHE A 13 1.84 -6.35 -6.92
N LEU A 14 2.91 -5.58 -7.12
CA LEU A 14 3.79 -5.71 -8.27
C LEU A 14 5.15 -6.24 -7.84
N ASP A 15 5.50 -7.46 -8.25
CA ASP A 15 6.82 -8.03 -7.99
C ASP A 15 7.88 -7.39 -8.91
N LEU A 16 8.72 -6.56 -8.28
CA LEU A 16 9.86 -5.88 -8.90
C LEU A 16 11.21 -6.49 -8.49
N SER A 17 11.23 -7.64 -7.82
CA SER A 17 12.45 -8.26 -7.28
C SER A 17 13.45 -8.70 -8.36
N LYS A 18 12.96 -9.02 -9.57
CA LYS A 18 13.79 -9.39 -10.72
C LYS A 18 14.45 -8.18 -11.40
N GLU A 19 13.91 -6.98 -11.19
CA GLU A 19 14.44 -5.75 -11.77
C GLU A 19 15.54 -5.17 -10.88
N LYS A 20 16.76 -5.04 -11.43
CA LYS A 20 17.92 -4.57 -10.66
C LYS A 20 18.05 -3.04 -10.66
N SER A 21 17.71 -2.39 -11.76
CA SER A 21 17.88 -0.94 -11.93
C SER A 21 16.60 -0.18 -11.53
N LEU A 22 16.78 1.07 -11.12
CA LEU A 22 15.68 1.99 -10.87
C LEU A 22 14.79 2.16 -12.12
N PHE A 23 15.41 2.29 -13.29
CA PHE A 23 14.71 2.51 -14.56
C PHE A 23 13.93 1.27 -15.03
N GLY A 24 14.47 0.06 -14.83
CA GLY A 24 13.76 -1.17 -15.14
C GLY A 24 12.51 -1.35 -14.26
N LYS A 25 12.65 -1.04 -12.96
CA LYS A 25 11.52 -0.99 -12.03
C LYS A 25 10.47 0.03 -12.45
N ALA A 26 10.90 1.23 -12.81
CA ALA A 26 10.05 2.31 -13.27
C ALA A 26 9.26 1.94 -14.54
N ALA A 27 9.94 1.36 -15.55
CA ALA A 27 9.31 0.92 -16.78
C ALA A 27 8.25 -0.16 -16.52
N LYS A 28 8.58 -1.16 -15.69
CA LYS A 28 7.64 -2.23 -15.33
C LYS A 28 6.45 -1.71 -14.52
N PHE A 29 6.67 -0.74 -13.64
CA PHE A 29 5.60 -0.06 -12.91
C PHE A 29 4.68 0.73 -13.84
N LYS A 30 5.24 1.49 -14.80
CA LYS A 30 4.47 2.22 -15.81
C LYS A 30 3.56 1.30 -16.62
N ILE A 31 4.10 0.17 -17.11
CA ILE A 31 3.30 -0.83 -17.85
C ILE A 31 2.14 -1.36 -17.01
N ALA A 32 2.38 -1.62 -15.72
CA ALA A 32 1.32 -2.08 -14.82
C ALA A 32 0.22 -1.03 -14.64
N LEU A 33 0.58 0.25 -14.48
CA LEU A 33 -0.40 1.33 -14.36
C LEU A 33 -1.16 1.58 -15.68
N GLN A 34 -0.50 1.49 -16.83
CA GLN A 34 -1.16 1.62 -18.13
C GLN A 34 -2.22 0.53 -18.35
N LYS A 35 -1.95 -0.69 -17.87
CA LYS A 35 -2.96 -1.75 -17.87
C LYS A 35 -4.17 -1.36 -17.01
N ILE A 36 -3.94 -0.86 -15.80
CA ILE A 36 -5.01 -0.39 -14.92
C ILE A 36 -5.81 0.75 -15.57
N TYR A 37 -5.12 1.70 -16.23
CA TYR A 37 -5.76 2.80 -16.95
C TYR A 37 -6.72 2.31 -18.05
N ASN A 38 -6.33 1.27 -18.79
CA ASN A 38 -7.17 0.70 -19.84
C ASN A 38 -8.37 -0.10 -19.28
N ASP A 39 -8.19 -0.74 -18.12
CA ASP A 39 -9.18 -1.64 -17.52
C ASP A 39 -10.17 -0.90 -16.60
N TYR A 40 -9.82 0.30 -16.11
CA TYR A 40 -10.59 1.01 -15.08
C TYR A 40 -10.59 2.54 -15.26
N SER A 41 -11.72 3.16 -14.92
CA SER A 41 -11.82 4.62 -14.79
C SER A 41 -11.37 5.04 -13.40
N ILE A 42 -10.17 5.61 -13.29
CA ILE A 42 -9.61 6.14 -12.04
C ILE A 42 -9.95 7.62 -11.93
N SER A 43 -10.56 8.02 -10.82
CA SER A 43 -10.86 9.43 -10.51
C SER A 43 -9.78 10.08 -9.64
N ASP A 44 -9.21 9.30 -8.72
CA ASP A 44 -8.32 9.80 -7.67
C ASP A 44 -7.16 8.84 -7.43
N ILE A 45 -6.01 9.40 -7.03
CA ILE A 45 -4.81 8.65 -6.69
C ILE A 45 -4.33 9.13 -5.34
N VAL A 46 -4.20 8.20 -4.40
CA VAL A 46 -3.67 8.49 -3.06
C VAL A 46 -2.44 7.63 -2.80
N ILE A 47 -1.38 8.26 -2.31
CA ILE A 47 -0.08 7.64 -2.06
C ILE A 47 0.34 7.92 -0.62
N GLU A 48 0.91 6.91 0.04
CA GLU A 48 1.52 7.08 1.37
C GLU A 48 2.69 8.08 1.33
N GLU A 49 2.75 8.95 2.35
CA GLU A 49 3.89 9.84 2.56
C GLU A 49 5.20 9.09 2.86
N ASN A 50 6.31 9.61 2.35
CA ASN A 50 7.64 9.09 2.67
C ASN A 50 7.99 9.23 4.15
N LEU A 51 8.77 8.29 4.68
CA LEU A 51 9.38 8.43 5.99
C LEU A 51 10.40 9.58 5.98
N GLN A 52 10.14 10.64 6.77
CA GLN A 52 11.00 11.83 6.84
C GLN A 52 12.04 11.80 7.98
N ALA A 53 12.11 10.73 8.76
CA ALA A 53 12.93 10.68 9.98
C ALA A 53 14.27 9.93 9.78
N PHE A 54 15.39 10.63 9.99
CA PHE A 54 16.72 10.03 10.12
C PHE A 54 17.06 9.88 11.60
N ARG A 55 16.97 8.66 12.14
CA ARG A 55 17.24 8.41 13.57
C ARG A 55 18.03 7.11 13.76
N PRO A 56 18.99 7.05 14.70
CA PRO A 56 19.69 5.82 15.06
C PRO A 56 18.70 4.71 15.46
N GLY A 57 18.97 3.47 15.04
CA GLY A 57 18.14 2.29 15.37
C GLY A 57 16.97 2.03 14.41
N LEU A 58 16.78 2.82 13.36
CA LEU A 58 15.82 2.60 12.27
C LEU A 58 16.54 2.25 10.94
N SER A 59 15.78 2.27 9.83
CA SER A 59 16.32 2.14 8.47
C SER A 59 17.49 3.09 8.23
N SER A 60 18.52 2.61 7.53
CA SER A 60 19.67 3.44 7.17
C SER A 60 19.26 4.64 6.32
N ALA A 61 20.01 5.75 6.40
CA ALA A 61 19.79 6.92 5.54
C ALA A 61 19.79 6.54 4.04
N LYS A 62 20.67 5.62 3.64
CA LYS A 62 20.72 5.07 2.28
C LYS A 62 19.40 4.40 1.89
N THR A 63 18.82 3.59 2.77
CA THR A 63 17.52 2.93 2.55
C THR A 63 16.40 3.95 2.41
N ILE A 64 16.33 4.93 3.33
CA ILE A 64 15.30 5.97 3.33
C ILE A 64 15.34 6.77 2.02
N VAL A 65 16.52 7.24 1.61
CA VAL A 65 16.71 8.00 0.36
C VAL A 65 16.38 7.15 -0.86
N THR A 66 16.74 5.86 -0.85
CA THR A 66 16.43 4.95 -1.96
C THR A 66 14.92 4.76 -2.13
N LEU A 67 14.20 4.55 -1.03
CA LEU A 67 12.75 4.40 -1.03
C LEU A 67 12.07 5.71 -1.44
N ALA A 68 12.46 6.84 -0.86
CA ALA A 68 11.89 8.15 -1.22
C ALA A 68 12.12 8.50 -2.69
N ARG A 69 13.30 8.19 -3.25
CA ARG A 69 13.59 8.36 -4.67
C ARG A 69 12.68 7.51 -5.54
N PHE A 70 12.51 6.23 -5.20
CA PHE A 70 11.66 5.35 -6.00
C PHE A 70 10.19 5.74 -5.88
N ASN A 71 9.73 6.10 -4.68
CA ASN A 71 8.37 6.61 -4.45
C ASN A 71 8.10 7.87 -5.28
N GLY A 72 9.04 8.82 -5.34
CA GLY A 72 8.91 10.00 -6.20
C GLY A 72 8.78 9.65 -7.69
N VAL A 73 9.55 8.66 -8.17
CA VAL A 73 9.41 8.14 -9.54
C VAL A 73 8.04 7.50 -9.77
N CYS A 74 7.56 6.67 -8.83
CA CYS A 74 6.24 6.06 -8.91
C CYS A 74 5.12 7.11 -8.92
N THR A 75 5.20 8.14 -8.06
CA THR A 75 4.25 9.26 -8.04
C THR A 75 4.21 9.97 -9.39
N TYR A 76 5.38 10.31 -9.94
CA TYR A 76 5.45 10.99 -11.24
C TYR A 76 4.82 10.13 -12.35
N ILE A 77 5.16 8.84 -12.41
CA ILE A 77 4.61 7.92 -13.41
C ILE A 77 3.10 7.77 -13.25
N ALA A 78 2.60 7.67 -12.01
CA ALA A 78 1.16 7.61 -11.76
C ALA A 78 0.46 8.87 -12.27
N SER A 79 1.02 10.04 -11.98
CA SER A 79 0.50 11.30 -12.50
C SER A 79 0.48 11.37 -14.02
N GLU A 80 1.58 10.96 -14.66
CA GLU A 80 1.71 10.94 -16.13
C GLU A 80 0.72 9.97 -16.79
N VAL A 81 0.57 8.76 -16.24
CA VAL A 81 -0.30 7.71 -16.83
C VAL A 81 -1.77 8.06 -16.71
N PHE A 82 -2.19 8.60 -15.56
CA PHE A 82 -3.61 8.85 -15.29
C PHE A 82 -4.05 10.30 -15.57
N GLY A 83 -3.10 11.23 -15.73
CA GLY A 83 -3.41 12.66 -15.87
C GLY A 83 -3.97 13.30 -14.60
N ILE A 84 -3.78 12.65 -13.45
CA ILE A 84 -4.32 13.05 -12.13
C ILE A 84 -3.15 13.33 -11.20
N ASN A 85 -3.21 14.41 -10.43
CA ASN A 85 -2.20 14.69 -9.41
C ASN A 85 -2.43 13.81 -8.19
N PRO A 86 -1.47 12.96 -7.79
CA PRO A 86 -1.63 12.12 -6.60
C PRO A 86 -1.68 12.95 -5.32
N GLU A 87 -2.60 12.62 -4.43
CA GLU A 87 -2.63 13.14 -3.07
C GLU A 87 -1.77 12.31 -2.14
N PHE A 88 -1.07 12.98 -1.22
CA PHE A 88 -0.25 12.31 -0.23
C PHE A 88 -0.99 12.17 1.09
N MET A 89 -0.88 10.99 1.70
CA MET A 89 -1.56 10.69 2.94
C MET A 89 -0.62 10.23 4.03
N ASN A 90 -0.75 10.86 5.19
CA ASN A 90 0.01 10.47 6.36
C ASN A 90 -0.50 9.13 6.91
N VAL A 91 0.41 8.17 7.04
CA VAL A 91 0.11 6.81 7.49
C VAL A 91 -0.58 6.75 8.86
N ASN A 92 -0.14 7.59 9.80
CA ASN A 92 -0.72 7.57 11.15
C ASN A 92 -2.11 8.19 11.16
N ALA A 93 -2.33 9.23 10.34
CA ALA A 93 -3.65 9.82 10.14
C ALA A 93 -4.60 8.80 9.49
N ALA A 94 -4.16 8.14 8.40
CA ALA A 94 -4.92 7.10 7.72
C ALA A 94 -5.34 5.97 8.66
N ARG A 95 -4.39 5.41 9.43
CA ARG A 95 -4.65 4.36 10.43
C ARG A 95 -5.64 4.81 11.49
N LYS A 96 -5.56 6.06 11.96
CA LYS A 96 -6.52 6.60 12.92
C LYS A 96 -7.91 6.73 12.30
N LEU A 97 -7.97 7.20 11.05
CA LEU A 97 -9.23 7.45 10.33
C LEU A 97 -10.01 6.17 10.08
N VAL A 98 -9.33 5.08 9.69
CA VAL A 98 -9.97 3.76 9.52
C VAL A 98 -10.25 3.05 10.85
N GLY A 99 -9.80 3.59 11.99
CA GLY A 99 -10.05 3.04 13.32
C GLY A 99 -9.05 2.01 13.84
N ILE A 100 -7.84 1.90 13.25
CA ILE A 100 -6.80 1.00 13.75
C ILE A 100 -6.19 1.55 15.04
N LYS A 101 -6.16 0.71 16.08
CA LYS A 101 -5.43 0.97 17.32
C LYS A 101 -4.23 0.03 17.45
N ILE A 102 -3.03 0.55 17.21
CA ILE A 102 -1.79 -0.25 17.32
C ILE A 102 -1.42 -0.46 18.79
N ASN A 103 -1.38 -1.72 19.21
CA ASN A 103 -0.90 -2.12 20.52
C ASN A 103 0.62 -2.30 20.51
N ARG A 104 1.35 -1.29 21.02
CA ARG A 104 2.83 -1.32 21.10
C ARG A 104 3.37 -2.32 22.15
N LYS A 105 2.54 -2.82 23.05
CA LYS A 105 2.91 -3.84 24.04
C LYS A 105 2.70 -5.27 23.52
N SER A 106 2.09 -5.42 22.34
CA SER A 106 1.88 -6.72 21.72
C SER A 106 3.20 -7.35 21.26
N LYS A 107 3.25 -8.69 21.26
CA LYS A 107 4.34 -9.44 20.61
C LYS A 107 4.26 -9.35 19.07
N LYS A 108 3.07 -9.03 18.52
CA LYS A 108 2.86 -8.85 17.08
C LYS A 108 3.44 -7.50 16.64
N SER A 109 4.19 -7.52 15.54
CA SER A 109 4.66 -6.31 14.87
C SER A 109 3.50 -5.44 14.39
N THR A 110 3.76 -4.15 14.14
CA THR A 110 2.77 -3.22 13.59
C THR A 110 2.18 -3.72 12.27
N LYS A 111 3.00 -4.29 11.38
CA LYS A 111 2.55 -4.82 10.09
C LYS A 111 1.61 -6.03 10.25
N GLU A 112 1.88 -6.91 11.21
CA GLU A 112 0.99 -8.05 11.51
C GLU A 112 -0.35 -7.58 12.08
N GLN A 113 -0.34 -6.57 12.98
CA GLN A 113 -1.58 -6.01 13.53
C GLN A 113 -2.44 -5.33 12.46
N ILE A 114 -1.82 -4.67 11.47
CA ILE A 114 -2.53 -4.04 10.36
C ILE A 114 -3.14 -5.11 9.45
N LEU A 115 -2.37 -6.13 9.06
CA LEU A 115 -2.86 -7.22 8.23
C LEU A 115 -4.05 -7.94 8.87
N GLU A 116 -3.94 -8.27 10.16
CA GLU A 116 -5.04 -8.89 10.93
C GLU A 116 -6.27 -7.99 11.00
N PHE A 117 -6.09 -6.68 11.20
CA PHE A 117 -7.19 -5.73 11.17
C PHE A 117 -7.91 -5.75 9.81
N VAL A 118 -7.17 -5.69 8.70
CA VAL A 118 -7.77 -5.69 7.35
C VAL A 118 -8.50 -7.00 7.09
N GLN A 119 -7.91 -8.14 7.45
CA GLN A 119 -8.53 -9.46 7.30
C GLN A 119 -9.84 -9.60 8.08
N ASN A 120 -9.90 -9.02 9.28
CA ASN A 120 -11.11 -9.02 10.09
C ASN A 120 -12.17 -8.02 9.58
N LYS A 121 -11.72 -6.90 8.99
CA LYS A 121 -12.60 -5.85 8.47
C LYS A 121 -13.27 -6.26 7.16
N ASP A 122 -12.54 -6.97 6.30
CA ASP A 122 -13.04 -7.49 5.03
C ASP A 122 -12.54 -8.93 4.83
N SER A 123 -13.40 -9.88 5.19
CA SER A 123 -13.13 -11.31 5.08
C SER A 123 -13.27 -11.85 3.66
N SER A 124 -13.76 -11.04 2.71
CA SER A 124 -13.89 -11.44 1.30
C SER A 124 -12.55 -11.38 0.56
N LEU A 125 -11.58 -10.60 1.08
CA LEU A 125 -10.28 -10.40 0.48
C LEU A 125 -9.48 -11.69 0.37
N GLN A 126 -8.96 -11.93 -0.82
CA GLN A 126 -8.07 -13.06 -1.10
C GLN A 126 -6.62 -12.64 -0.90
N TRP A 127 -5.91 -13.40 -0.08
CA TRP A 127 -4.51 -13.11 0.26
C TRP A 127 -3.56 -14.11 -0.41
N PRO A 128 -2.55 -13.63 -1.16
CA PRO A 128 -1.61 -14.51 -1.83
C PRO A 128 -0.79 -15.34 -0.83
N THR A 129 -0.66 -16.63 -1.13
CA THR A 129 0.10 -17.59 -0.32
C THR A 129 1.23 -18.22 -1.13
N LYS A 130 2.20 -18.80 -0.43
CA LYS A 130 3.24 -19.63 -1.01
C LYS A 130 3.52 -20.84 -0.13
N VAL A 131 3.92 -21.94 -0.77
CA VAL A 131 4.42 -23.13 -0.09
C VAL A 131 5.91 -22.97 0.20
N LEU A 132 6.31 -23.22 1.44
CA LEU A 132 7.72 -23.23 1.82
C LEU A 132 8.43 -24.43 1.17
N LYS A 133 9.46 -24.15 0.36
CA LYS A 133 10.22 -25.17 -0.39
C LYS A 133 11.37 -25.78 0.41
N SER A 134 11.79 -25.16 1.51
CA SER A 134 12.96 -25.56 2.30
C SER A 134 12.80 -25.23 3.79
N GLY A 135 13.68 -25.80 4.61
CA GLY A 135 13.74 -25.59 6.06
C GLY A 135 12.79 -26.49 6.87
N PRO A 136 12.79 -26.37 8.21
CA PRO A 136 12.01 -27.23 9.11
C PRO A 136 10.50 -27.17 8.90
N ARG A 137 10.01 -26.11 8.25
CA ARG A 137 8.59 -25.86 7.97
C ARG A 137 8.23 -26.11 6.49
N ARG A 138 9.06 -26.84 5.75
CA ARG A 138 8.81 -27.18 4.35
C ARG A 138 7.43 -27.84 4.19
N GLY A 139 6.71 -27.47 3.14
CA GLY A 139 5.35 -27.94 2.88
C GLY A 139 4.26 -27.05 3.48
N ASN A 140 4.59 -26.21 4.47
CA ASN A 140 3.61 -25.29 5.03
C ASN A 140 3.24 -24.18 4.04
N VAL A 141 1.95 -23.85 3.99
CA VAL A 141 1.41 -22.69 3.26
C VAL A 141 1.50 -21.47 4.17
N ILE A 142 2.13 -20.41 3.68
CA ILE A 142 2.23 -19.13 4.39
C ILE A 142 1.80 -17.98 3.48
N LEU A 143 1.37 -16.86 4.08
CA LEU A 143 1.17 -15.62 3.33
C LEU A 143 2.49 -15.14 2.71
N VAL A 144 2.39 -14.54 1.52
CA VAL A 144 3.54 -13.84 0.93
C VAL A 144 3.80 -12.54 1.70
N LYS A 145 5.03 -12.03 1.65
CA LYS A 145 5.42 -10.85 2.44
C LYS A 145 4.73 -9.57 1.92
N GLU A 146 4.38 -9.57 0.65
CA GLU A 146 3.71 -8.49 -0.07
C GLU A 146 2.29 -8.27 0.45
N CYS A 147 1.70 -9.23 1.19
CA CYS A 147 0.45 -9.02 1.91
C CYS A 147 0.52 -7.86 2.90
N TYR A 148 1.69 -7.55 3.47
CA TYR A 148 1.83 -6.38 4.33
C TYR A 148 1.69 -5.07 3.54
N ASP A 149 2.32 -5.00 2.37
CA ASP A 149 2.25 -3.81 1.51
C ASP A 149 0.83 -3.64 0.92
N MET A 150 0.16 -4.76 0.59
CA MET A 150 -1.25 -4.77 0.20
C MET A 150 -2.16 -4.26 1.35
N ALA A 151 -1.91 -4.71 2.58
CA ALA A 151 -2.69 -4.24 3.73
C ALA A 151 -2.50 -2.74 3.96
N ASP A 152 -1.26 -2.22 3.90
CA ASP A 152 -1.00 -0.78 4.00
C ASP A 152 -1.72 0.00 2.86
N ALA A 153 -1.71 -0.50 1.62
CA ALA A 153 -2.44 0.10 0.50
C ALA A 153 -3.97 0.11 0.68
N TYR A 154 -4.54 -0.96 1.25
CA TYR A 154 -5.96 -1.00 1.62
C TYR A 154 -6.28 0.10 2.62
N ILE A 155 -5.44 0.30 3.65
CA ILE A 155 -5.65 1.34 4.65
C ILE A 155 -5.69 2.72 4.01
N ILE A 156 -4.70 3.05 3.17
CA ILE A 156 -4.63 4.35 2.49
C ILE A 156 -5.88 4.59 1.63
N ALA A 157 -6.30 3.59 0.86
CA ALA A 157 -7.47 3.70 -0.01
C ALA A 157 -8.76 3.90 0.80
N GLN A 158 -8.97 3.15 1.87
CA GLN A 158 -10.17 3.29 2.70
C GLN A 158 -10.19 4.61 3.48
N SER A 159 -9.05 5.10 3.94
CA SER A 159 -9.00 6.42 4.56
C SER A 159 -9.35 7.54 3.60
N ALA A 160 -9.02 7.43 2.31
CA ALA A 160 -9.40 8.43 1.32
C ALA A 160 -10.93 8.54 1.17
N VAL A 161 -11.62 7.40 1.08
CA VAL A 161 -13.10 7.36 1.00
C VAL A 161 -13.74 8.01 2.23
N ILE A 162 -13.29 7.63 3.43
CA ILE A 162 -13.82 8.20 4.69
C ILE A 162 -13.55 9.71 4.77
N GLN A 163 -12.39 10.16 4.31
CA GLN A 163 -12.03 11.58 4.29
C GLN A 163 -12.94 12.38 3.35
N GLU A 164 -13.25 11.82 2.18
CA GLU A 164 -14.16 12.42 1.22
C GLU A 164 -15.58 12.52 1.80
N GLU A 165 -16.11 11.44 2.39
CA GLU A 165 -17.42 11.41 3.05
C GLU A 165 -17.55 12.51 4.12
N HIS A 166 -16.58 12.63 5.02
CA HIS A 166 -16.56 13.69 6.04
C HIS A 166 -16.51 15.10 5.44
N CYS A 167 -15.82 15.29 4.32
CA CYS A 167 -15.75 16.61 3.66
C CYS A 167 -17.09 17.00 3.02
N GLN A 168 -17.84 16.03 2.52
CA GLN A 168 -19.18 16.26 1.95
C GLN A 168 -20.22 16.56 3.04
N GLU A 169 -20.13 15.91 4.20
CA GLU A 169 -21.03 16.17 5.34
C GLU A 169 -20.86 17.57 5.92
N GLN A 170 -19.64 18.10 5.96
CA GLN A 170 -19.36 19.45 6.48
C GLN A 170 -19.79 20.58 5.53
N LYS A 171 -20.11 20.26 4.28
CA LYS A 171 -20.59 21.22 3.26
C LYS A 171 -22.12 21.29 3.17
N LYS A 172 -22.83 20.42 3.89
CA LYS A 172 -24.30 20.41 4.00
C LYS A 172 -24.75 21.16 5.24
#